data_AF-B8MVD2-F1
#
_entry.id   AF-B8MVD2-F1
#
_cell.length_a   1.000
_cell.length_b   1.000
_cell.length_c   1.000
_cell.angle_alpha   90.00
_cell.angle_beta   90.00
_cell.angle_gamma   90.00
#
_symmetry.space_group_name_H-M   'P 1'
#
loop_
_entity.id
_entity.type
_entity.pdbx_description
1 polymer ?
#
loop_
_entity_poly.entity_id
_entity_poly.type
_entity_poly.pdbx_seq_one_letter_code
_entity_poly.pdbx_strand_id
1 'polypeptide(L)'
;MADKPADLPAINPLQYAPWHPREPRGNAQARIGAPMGRTKEQAAANFMAFQRTIPSSDIVIFSDGSRLADGRAGGGYIRLQAHHQFLRSSLSYRHGKEVFDAEAEAALAGAQAAIAYPTAQFATNLWICLDNLEVAIRLLSPSTGSSQEIFESFRTLAAAWPLRKRLPHTKSGSIQIRWVPGHAKIPENEAADLTAKEGAASTPPAPQKSSYASLKRHAKTQSLSAAQSQWQKVAPQSYQDLEITTSPKRPGELQLNRLDLGRIIAARTGHGDFADYHERFNHDDAYLLC
;
A
#
# COMPACT_ATOMS: atom_id res chain seq x y z
N MET A 1 36.72 -2.86 5.29
CA MET A 1 35.96 -1.77 5.94
C MET A 1 34.55 -2.30 6.14
N ALA A 2 34.18 -2.59 7.40
CA ALA A 2 32.83 -3.03 7.72
C ALA A 2 31.87 -1.84 7.53
N ASP A 3 30.84 -2.02 6.71
CA ASP A 3 29.75 -1.06 6.55
C ASP A 3 29.16 -0.76 7.94
N LYS A 4 29.15 0.51 8.31
CA LYS A 4 28.49 0.97 9.53
C LYS A 4 27.02 0.57 9.42
N PRO A 5 26.40 -0.11 10.39
CA PRO A 5 25.00 -0.49 10.29
C PRO A 5 24.18 0.79 10.10
N ALA A 6 23.39 0.83 9.03
CA ALA A 6 22.45 1.92 8.80
C ALA A 6 21.60 2.09 10.06
N ASP A 7 21.52 3.32 10.57
CA ASP A 7 20.73 3.66 11.74
C ASP A 7 19.30 3.12 11.54
N LEU A 8 18.94 2.10 12.31
CA LEU A 8 17.63 1.47 12.22
C LEU A 8 16.56 2.44 12.76
N PRO A 9 15.37 2.53 12.13
CA PRO A 9 14.27 3.29 12.68
C PRO A 9 13.81 2.65 13.99
N ALA A 10 13.71 3.45 15.05
CA ALA A 10 13.22 3.00 16.34
C ALA A 10 11.71 2.74 16.24
N ILE A 11 11.29 1.51 16.47
CA ILE A 11 9.87 1.13 16.59
C ILE A 11 9.66 0.74 18.04
N ASN A 12 8.65 1.33 18.68
CA ASN A 12 8.22 0.90 20.01
C ASN A 12 7.02 -0.06 19.86
N PRO A 13 7.24 -1.38 19.91
CA PRO A 13 6.18 -2.37 19.74
C PRO A 13 5.17 -2.37 20.89
N LEU A 14 5.48 -1.74 22.02
CA LEU A 14 4.65 -1.68 23.22
C LEU A 14 3.93 -0.35 23.40
N GLN A 15 4.11 0.61 22.48
CA GLN A 15 3.43 1.91 22.57
C GLN A 15 1.91 1.77 22.58
N TYR A 16 1.40 0.76 21.89
CA TYR A 16 0.03 0.30 22.03
C TYR A 16 0.06 -1.15 22.46
N ALA A 17 -0.57 -1.45 23.59
CA ALA A 17 -0.68 -2.81 24.06
C ALA A 17 -1.34 -3.71 22.99
N PRO A 18 -0.91 -4.97 22.81
CA PRO A 18 -1.47 -5.87 21.80
C PRO A 18 -2.99 -6.06 21.92
N TRP A 19 -3.55 -5.89 23.11
CA TRP A 19 -4.99 -5.98 23.42
C TRP A 19 -5.73 -4.64 23.31
N HIS A 20 -5.07 -3.56 22.86
CA HIS A 20 -5.75 -2.30 22.62
C HIS A 20 -6.80 -2.49 21.51
N PRO A 21 -8.07 -2.13 21.72
CA PRO A 21 -9.12 -2.36 20.74
C PRO A 21 -8.78 -1.64 19.44
N ARG A 22 -8.70 -2.42 18.35
CA ARG A 22 -8.45 -1.90 17.01
C ARG A 22 -9.75 -1.85 16.25
N GLU A 23 -9.95 -0.76 15.50
CA GLU A 23 -11.04 -0.68 14.53
C GLU A 23 -10.96 -1.89 13.58
N PRO A 24 -12.03 -2.68 13.42
CA PRO A 24 -12.05 -3.77 12.44
C PRO A 24 -11.76 -3.24 11.04
N ARG A 25 -11.01 -4.00 10.24
CA ARG A 25 -10.60 -3.60 8.89
C ARG A 25 -11.78 -3.18 8.01
N GLY A 26 -12.92 -3.87 8.11
CA GLY A 26 -14.14 -3.52 7.37
C GLY A 26 -14.68 -2.14 7.73
N ASN A 27 -14.65 -1.77 9.02
CA ASN A 27 -15.10 -0.46 9.50
C ASN A 27 -14.14 0.64 9.02
N ALA A 28 -12.83 0.40 9.13
CA ALA A 28 -11.83 1.34 8.64
C ALA A 28 -11.96 1.58 7.12
N GLN A 29 -12.22 0.51 6.35
CA GLN A 29 -12.47 0.59 4.91
C GLN A 29 -13.75 1.36 4.58
N ALA A 30 -14.83 1.15 5.33
CA ALA A 30 -16.07 1.90 5.17
C ALA A 30 -15.87 3.40 5.48
N ARG A 31 -15.18 3.72 6.57
CA ARG A 31 -14.86 5.09 7.00
C ARG A 31 -14.13 5.89 5.92
N ILE A 32 -13.13 5.28 5.27
CA ILE A 32 -12.34 5.95 4.24
C ILE A 32 -12.95 5.88 2.83
N GLY A 33 -14.09 5.20 2.66
CA GLY A 33 -14.72 5.02 1.34
C GLY A 33 -13.92 4.11 0.40
N ALA A 34 -13.29 3.07 0.93
CA ALA A 34 -12.57 2.06 0.16
C ALA A 34 -13.49 1.35 -0.87
N PRO A 35 -12.95 0.63 -1.87
CA PRO A 35 -13.78 0.10 -2.96
C PRO A 35 -14.81 -0.93 -2.49
N MET A 36 -14.52 -1.71 -1.44
CA MET A 36 -15.46 -2.65 -0.80
C MET A 36 -16.20 -3.55 -1.81
N GLY A 37 -15.47 -4.15 -2.75
CA GLY A 37 -16.02 -5.04 -3.79
C GLY A 37 -16.44 -4.35 -5.10
N ARG A 38 -16.34 -3.02 -5.17
CA ARG A 38 -16.58 -2.25 -6.41
C ARG A 38 -15.43 -2.39 -7.39
N THR A 39 -15.74 -2.26 -8.69
CA THR A 39 -14.70 -2.10 -9.71
C THR A 39 -13.98 -0.77 -9.55
N LYS A 40 -12.82 -0.64 -10.20
CA LYS A 40 -12.02 0.58 -10.15
C LYS A 40 -12.76 1.79 -10.73
N GLU A 41 -13.50 1.57 -11.81
CA GLU A 41 -14.31 2.59 -12.51
C GLU A 41 -15.46 3.05 -11.62
N GLN A 42 -16.17 2.10 -10.98
CA GLN A 42 -17.23 2.42 -10.02
C GLN A 42 -16.69 3.19 -8.81
N ALA A 43 -15.51 2.79 -8.32
CA ALA A 43 -14.87 3.49 -7.21
C ALA A 43 -14.44 4.90 -7.60
N ALA A 44 -13.97 5.11 -8.83
CA ALA A 44 -13.60 6.43 -9.35
C ALA A 44 -14.83 7.34 -9.51
N ALA A 45 -15.92 6.80 -10.07
CA ALA A 45 -17.19 7.53 -10.17
C ALA A 45 -17.72 7.94 -8.78
N ASN A 46 -17.66 7.04 -7.80
CA ASN A 46 -18.07 7.33 -6.43
C ASN A 46 -17.17 8.38 -5.76
N PHE A 47 -15.87 8.34 -6.02
CA PHE A 47 -14.96 9.35 -5.52
C PHE A 47 -15.25 10.73 -6.12
N MET A 48 -15.45 10.81 -7.44
CA MET A 48 -15.80 12.07 -8.12
C MET A 48 -17.14 12.63 -7.62
N ALA A 49 -18.14 11.78 -7.40
CA ALA A 49 -19.42 12.19 -6.81
C ALA A 49 -19.23 12.73 -5.39
N PHE A 50 -18.44 12.04 -4.56
CA PHE A 50 -18.08 12.49 -3.21
C PHE A 50 -17.33 13.83 -3.22
N GLN A 51 -16.37 14.02 -4.12
CA GLN A 51 -15.57 15.24 -4.22
C GLN A 51 -16.45 16.48 -4.45
N ARG A 52 -17.56 16.34 -5.20
CA ARG A 52 -18.55 17.41 -5.41
C ARG A 52 -19.37 17.75 -4.17
N THR A 53 -19.39 16.88 -3.16
CA THR A 53 -20.09 17.13 -1.87
C THR A 53 -19.22 17.88 -0.86
N ILE A 54 -17.91 17.98 -1.12
CA ILE A 54 -16.98 18.69 -0.23
C ILE A 54 -17.27 20.20 -0.31
N PRO A 55 -17.50 20.89 0.82
CA PRO A 55 -17.69 22.34 0.82
C PRO A 55 -16.50 23.07 0.19
N SER A 56 -16.76 24.12 -0.59
CA SER A 56 -15.70 24.89 -1.25
C SER A 56 -14.72 25.57 -0.28
N SER A 57 -15.14 25.81 0.96
CA SER A 57 -14.29 26.33 2.03
C SER A 57 -13.34 25.28 2.61
N ASP A 58 -13.67 23.99 2.52
CA ASP A 58 -12.82 22.90 3.02
C ASP A 58 -11.58 22.73 2.14
N ILE A 59 -10.50 22.26 2.77
CA ILE A 59 -9.24 22.02 2.08
C ILE A 59 -9.16 20.54 1.73
N VAL A 60 -8.73 20.24 0.50
CA VAL A 60 -8.48 18.88 0.04
C VAL A 60 -7.00 18.75 -0.35
N ILE A 61 -6.36 17.72 0.15
CA ILE A 61 -4.97 17.37 -0.16
C ILE A 61 -4.98 16.02 -0.85
N PHE A 62 -4.29 15.93 -1.98
CA PHE A 62 -3.95 14.64 -2.58
C PHE A 62 -2.48 14.39 -2.34
N SER A 63 -2.13 13.23 -1.80
CA SER A 63 -0.75 12.82 -1.55
C SER A 63 -0.46 11.49 -2.23
N ASP A 64 0.75 11.34 -2.75
CA ASP A 64 1.22 10.11 -3.35
C ASP A 64 2.71 9.86 -3.03
N GLY A 65 3.14 8.60 -3.17
CA GLY A 65 4.51 8.14 -3.06
C GLY A 65 4.96 7.42 -4.33
N SER A 66 6.13 7.78 -4.85
CA SER A 66 6.71 7.15 -6.03
C SER A 66 8.07 6.57 -5.73
N ARG A 67 8.43 5.51 -6.45
CA ARG A 67 9.76 4.90 -6.38
C ARG A 67 10.26 4.53 -7.76
N LEU A 68 11.46 5.01 -8.09
CA LEU A 68 12.15 4.72 -9.33
C LEU A 68 12.78 3.32 -9.30
N ALA A 69 13.12 2.81 -10.49
CA ALA A 69 13.73 1.49 -10.65
C ALA A 69 15.12 1.39 -9.98
N ASP A 70 15.82 2.52 -9.86
CA ASP A 70 17.12 2.63 -9.17
C ASP A 70 16.99 2.64 -7.63
N GLY A 71 15.78 2.59 -7.09
CA GLY A 71 15.52 2.55 -5.66
C GLY A 71 15.39 3.92 -4.98
N ARG A 72 15.50 5.03 -5.72
CA ARG A 72 15.14 6.36 -5.21
C ARG A 72 13.63 6.48 -5.03
N ALA A 73 13.21 7.13 -3.96
CA ALA A 73 11.82 7.33 -3.63
C ALA A 73 11.52 8.81 -3.42
N GLY A 74 10.28 9.19 -3.65
CA GLY A 74 9.81 10.56 -3.47
C GLY A 74 8.36 10.60 -3.07
N GLY A 75 7.99 11.62 -2.31
CA GLY A 75 6.62 11.93 -1.94
C GLY A 75 6.17 13.17 -2.70
N GLY A 76 4.88 13.28 -2.96
CA GLY A 76 4.30 14.45 -3.59
C GLY A 76 2.94 14.73 -3.02
N TYR A 77 2.61 16.02 -2.86
CA TYR A 77 1.24 16.40 -2.57
C TYR A 77 0.82 17.63 -3.35
N ILE A 78 -0.48 17.70 -3.59
CA ILE A 78 -1.14 18.91 -4.08
C ILE A 78 -2.24 19.32 -3.10
N ARG A 79 -2.50 20.63 -3.02
CA ARG A 79 -3.56 21.20 -2.21
C ARG A 79 -4.57 21.90 -3.10
N LEU A 80 -5.84 21.59 -2.86
CA LEU A 80 -6.98 22.23 -3.47
C LEU A 80 -7.86 22.89 -2.40
N GLN A 81 -8.46 24.01 -2.78
CA GLN A 81 -9.55 24.66 -2.05
C GLN A 81 -10.45 25.32 -3.08
N ALA A 82 -11.77 25.37 -2.85
CA ALA A 82 -12.71 25.93 -3.82
C ALA A 82 -12.51 25.43 -5.27
N HIS A 83 -12.15 24.14 -5.45
CA HIS A 83 -11.84 23.50 -6.73
C HIS A 83 -10.66 24.07 -7.53
N HIS A 84 -9.84 24.94 -6.92
CA HIS A 84 -8.62 25.45 -7.52
C HIS A 84 -7.40 24.84 -6.85
N GLN A 85 -6.43 24.41 -7.64
CA GLN A 85 -5.14 23.97 -7.15
C GLN A 85 -4.32 25.19 -6.74
N PHE A 86 -3.87 25.21 -5.49
CA PHE A 86 -3.15 26.36 -4.92
C PHE A 86 -1.70 26.06 -4.58
N LEU A 87 -1.35 24.78 -4.43
CA LEU A 87 0.00 24.39 -4.02
C LEU A 87 0.34 23.00 -4.56
N ARG A 88 1.59 22.86 -5.01
CA ARG A 88 2.23 21.60 -5.41
C ARG A 88 3.58 21.55 -4.72
N SER A 89 3.90 20.43 -4.08
CA SER A 89 5.20 20.25 -3.43
C SER A 89 5.67 18.82 -3.56
N SER A 90 6.91 18.66 -3.97
CA SER A 90 7.62 17.39 -4.08
C SER A 90 8.62 17.24 -2.94
N LEU A 91 8.82 16.01 -2.50
CA LEU A 91 9.71 15.62 -1.41
C LEU A 91 10.64 14.54 -1.95
N SER A 92 11.95 14.77 -1.86
CA SER A 92 12.96 13.79 -2.26
C SER A 92 13.44 12.99 -1.07
N TYR A 93 13.53 11.68 -1.25
CA TYR A 93 14.03 10.76 -0.24
C TYR A 93 15.20 9.95 -0.78
N ARG A 94 16.17 9.59 0.08
CA ARG A 94 17.28 8.71 -0.31
C ARG A 94 16.78 7.26 -0.46
N HIS A 95 17.60 6.45 -1.13
CA HIS A 95 17.49 4.99 -1.26
C HIS A 95 17.02 4.30 0.04
N GLY A 96 16.14 3.31 -0.10
CA GLY A 96 15.67 2.50 1.04
C GLY A 96 14.41 3.04 1.74
N LYS A 97 13.64 3.90 1.07
CA LYS A 97 12.29 4.30 1.50
C LYS A 97 11.25 3.63 0.61
N GLU A 98 10.26 2.99 1.22
CA GLU A 98 9.17 2.39 0.44
C GLU A 98 8.13 3.46 0.08
N VAL A 99 7.38 3.21 -1.00
CA VAL A 99 6.24 4.04 -1.43
C VAL A 99 5.28 4.32 -0.27
N PHE A 100 5.01 3.29 0.55
CA PHE A 100 4.18 3.42 1.75
C PHE A 100 4.66 4.52 2.72
N ASP A 101 5.96 4.62 2.98
CA ASP A 101 6.51 5.61 3.90
C ASP A 101 6.57 7.00 3.23
N ALA A 102 6.92 7.04 1.93
CA ALA A 102 6.95 8.27 1.14
C ALA A 102 5.57 8.95 1.07
N GLU A 103 4.51 8.17 0.88
CA GLU A 103 3.15 8.66 0.81
C GLU A 103 2.62 9.11 2.18
N ALA A 104 2.93 8.37 3.25
CA ALA A 104 2.58 8.77 4.62
C ALA A 104 3.24 10.11 5.00
N GLU A 105 4.50 10.31 4.61
CA GLU A 105 5.19 11.58 4.81
C GLU A 105 4.65 12.70 3.92
N ALA A 106 4.32 12.43 2.66
CA ALA A 106 3.69 13.40 1.79
C ALA A 106 2.34 13.87 2.35
N ALA A 107 1.54 12.94 2.90
CA ALA A 107 0.29 13.25 3.59
C ALA A 107 0.52 14.13 4.84
N LEU A 108 1.54 13.82 5.65
CA LEU A 108 1.91 14.62 6.81
C LEU A 108 2.36 16.03 6.42
N ALA A 109 3.29 16.13 5.47
CA ALA A 109 3.82 17.41 4.98
C ALA A 109 2.72 18.27 4.37
N GLY A 110 1.82 17.65 3.59
CA GLY A 110 0.64 18.32 3.06
C GLY A 110 -0.25 18.86 4.16
N ALA A 111 -0.57 18.04 5.16
CA ALA A 111 -1.44 18.44 6.27
C ALA A 111 -0.83 19.59 7.10
N GLN A 112 0.48 19.55 7.36
CA GLN A 112 1.24 20.64 7.98
C GLN A 112 1.16 21.93 7.16
N ALA A 113 1.41 21.84 5.85
CA ALA A 113 1.35 22.98 4.95
C ALA A 113 -0.06 23.57 4.85
N ALA A 114 -1.11 22.75 4.90
CA ALA A 114 -2.49 23.23 4.92
C ALA A 114 -2.83 23.96 6.21
N ILE A 115 -2.42 23.43 7.38
CA ILE A 115 -2.67 24.07 8.67
C ILE A 115 -1.95 25.41 8.81
N ALA A 116 -0.71 25.48 8.32
CA ALA A 116 0.08 26.71 8.37
C ALA A 116 -0.45 27.81 7.43
N TYR A 117 -1.30 27.46 6.47
CA TYR A 117 -1.77 28.40 5.46
C TYR A 117 -2.96 29.24 5.98
N PRO A 118 -3.02 30.55 5.68
CA PRO A 118 -4.08 31.43 6.20
C PRO A 118 -5.50 30.97 5.91
N THR A 119 -5.73 30.22 4.84
CA THR A 119 -7.08 29.76 4.48
C THR A 119 -7.60 28.61 5.35
N ALA A 120 -6.77 28.03 6.23
CA ALA A 120 -7.19 27.01 7.20
C ALA A 120 -8.28 27.52 8.17
N GLN A 121 -8.36 28.83 8.40
CA GLN A 121 -9.37 29.44 9.25
C GLN A 121 -10.80 29.40 8.67
N PHE A 122 -10.92 29.22 7.35
CA PHE A 122 -12.19 29.15 6.62
C PHE A 122 -12.71 27.72 6.45
N ALA A 123 -11.80 26.74 6.42
CA ALA A 123 -12.15 25.32 6.27
C ALA A 123 -12.80 24.82 7.55
N THR A 124 -13.82 23.98 7.45
CA THR A 124 -14.31 23.17 8.58
C THR A 124 -13.47 21.90 8.68
N ASN A 125 -13.31 21.19 7.58
CA ASN A 125 -12.55 19.95 7.50
C ASN A 125 -11.33 20.08 6.58
N LEU A 126 -10.36 19.21 6.85
CA LEU A 126 -9.21 18.97 5.98
C LEU A 126 -9.31 17.54 5.47
N TRP A 127 -9.47 17.36 4.17
CA TRP A 127 -9.57 16.05 3.54
C TRP A 127 -8.21 15.62 3.01
N ILE A 128 -7.71 14.46 3.43
CA ILE A 128 -6.52 13.82 2.86
C ILE A 128 -6.97 12.69 1.97
N CYS A 129 -6.63 12.79 0.69
CA CYS A 129 -6.92 11.85 -0.38
C CYS A 129 -5.63 11.13 -0.78
N LEU A 130 -5.66 9.80 -0.78
CA LEU A 130 -4.50 8.98 -1.10
C LEU A 130 -4.94 7.62 -1.64
N ASP A 131 -4.10 6.96 -2.42
CA ASP A 131 -4.47 5.74 -3.15
C ASP A 131 -3.97 4.44 -2.51
N ASN A 132 -3.02 4.53 -1.58
CA ASN A 132 -2.59 3.38 -0.82
C ASN A 132 -3.52 3.11 0.35
N LEU A 133 -4.32 2.07 0.17
CA LEU A 133 -5.33 1.65 1.12
C LEU A 133 -4.76 1.39 2.52
N GLU A 134 -3.53 0.87 2.64
CA GLU A 134 -2.92 0.59 3.93
C GLU A 134 -2.50 1.89 4.65
N VAL A 135 -2.00 2.89 3.92
CA VAL A 135 -1.70 4.21 4.51
C VAL A 135 -3.00 4.89 4.93
N ALA A 136 -4.04 4.85 4.09
CA ALA A 136 -5.34 5.47 4.38
C ALA A 136 -6.01 4.87 5.64
N ILE A 137 -5.92 3.55 5.82
CA ILE A 137 -6.43 2.87 7.03
C ILE A 137 -5.62 3.28 8.26
N ARG A 138 -4.29 3.43 8.12
CA ARG A 138 -3.37 3.63 9.25
C ARG A 138 -3.21 5.09 9.69
N LEU A 139 -3.41 6.08 8.82
CA LEU A 139 -3.14 7.50 9.11
C LEU A 139 -3.75 8.02 10.42
N LEU A 140 -5.01 7.66 10.72
CA LEU A 140 -5.70 8.06 11.95
C LEU A 140 -5.74 6.95 13.02
N SER A 141 -5.14 5.80 12.75
CA SER A 141 -5.18 4.63 13.63
C SER A 141 -3.89 4.51 14.45
N PRO A 142 -3.92 3.91 15.65
CA PRO A 142 -2.70 3.54 16.37
C PRO A 142 -1.78 2.66 15.52
N SER A 143 -0.53 3.10 15.34
CA SER A 143 0.48 2.40 14.54
C SER A 143 1.42 1.62 15.45
N THR A 144 1.73 0.36 15.10
CA THR A 144 2.74 -0.48 15.78
C THR A 144 3.80 -1.02 14.80
N GLY A 145 4.02 -0.32 13.67
CA GLY A 145 4.89 -0.80 12.58
C GLY A 145 5.69 0.32 11.92
N SER A 146 6.13 0.12 10.66
CA SER A 146 6.88 1.15 9.89
C SER A 146 6.21 2.53 9.96
N SER A 147 7.02 3.58 9.94
CA SER A 147 6.58 4.98 9.96
C SER A 147 5.79 5.38 11.21
N GLN A 148 6.05 4.74 12.35
CA GLN A 148 5.39 5.01 13.63
C GLN A 148 5.42 6.51 14.01
N GLU A 149 6.59 7.14 13.94
CA GLU A 149 6.76 8.58 14.20
C GLU A 149 5.91 9.47 13.28
N ILE A 150 5.79 9.11 11.99
CA ILE A 150 5.02 9.87 11.00
C ILE A 150 3.53 9.75 11.30
N PHE A 151 3.04 8.54 11.59
CA PHE A 151 1.65 8.31 11.96
C PHE A 151 1.27 8.99 13.28
N GLU A 152 2.19 9.04 14.25
CA GLU A 152 1.97 9.75 15.52
C GLU A 152 1.97 11.25 15.35
N SER A 153 2.90 11.78 14.55
CA SER A 153 2.94 13.19 14.17
C SER A 153 1.65 13.58 13.45
N PHE A 154 1.18 12.74 12.52
CA PHE A 154 -0.08 12.95 11.81
C PHE A 154 -1.28 12.95 12.76
N ARG A 155 -1.35 12.03 13.72
CA ARG A 155 -2.43 11.99 14.71
C ARG A 155 -2.42 13.17 15.66
N THR A 156 -1.23 13.61 16.08
CA THR A 156 -1.06 14.82 16.89
C THR A 156 -1.57 16.04 16.14
N LEU A 157 -1.24 16.12 14.85
CA LEU A 157 -1.71 17.17 13.96
C LEU A 157 -3.23 17.12 13.72
N ALA A 158 -3.80 15.92 13.58
CA ALA A 158 -5.24 15.73 13.50
C ALA A 158 -5.97 16.13 14.79
N ALA A 159 -5.40 15.84 15.96
CA ALA A 159 -5.93 16.28 17.24
C ALA A 159 -5.81 17.79 17.46
N ALA A 160 -4.81 18.44 16.85
CA ALA A 160 -4.63 19.89 16.90
C ALA A 160 -5.56 20.65 15.94
N TRP A 161 -6.08 20.00 14.89
CA TRP A 161 -6.94 20.66 13.90
C TRP A 161 -8.11 21.45 14.51
N PRO A 162 -8.94 20.90 15.43
CA PRO A 162 -10.04 21.64 16.06
C PRO A 162 -9.61 22.89 16.83
N LEU A 163 -8.36 22.91 17.31
CA LEU A 163 -7.76 23.95 18.14
C LEU A 163 -7.13 25.08 17.31
N ARG A 164 -7.10 24.97 15.98
CA ARG A 164 -6.57 26.01 15.09
C ARG A 164 -7.36 27.32 15.23
N LYS A 165 -6.73 28.43 14.85
CA LYS A 165 -7.42 29.72 14.69
C LYS A 165 -8.47 29.61 13.59
N ARG A 166 -9.72 29.98 13.90
CA ARG A 166 -10.88 29.89 13.01
C ARG A 166 -11.67 31.17 13.03
N LEU A 167 -12.46 31.41 11.98
CA LEU A 167 -13.50 32.43 12.05
C LEU A 167 -14.63 31.98 13.01
N PRO A 168 -15.34 32.93 13.65
CA PRO A 168 -16.40 32.61 14.61
C PRO A 168 -17.51 31.70 14.06
N HIS A 169 -17.80 31.80 12.75
CA HIS A 169 -18.84 31.00 12.08
C HIS A 169 -18.32 29.68 11.49
N THR A 170 -17.01 29.41 11.56
CA THR A 170 -16.41 28.16 11.07
C THR A 170 -16.41 27.11 12.17
N LYS A 171 -17.04 25.95 11.90
CA LYS A 171 -17.08 24.82 12.85
C LYS A 171 -15.67 24.27 13.11
N SER A 172 -15.46 23.62 14.27
CA SER A 172 -14.15 23.04 14.60
C SER A 172 -13.71 21.98 13.59
N GLY A 173 -14.66 21.12 13.17
CA GLY A 173 -14.45 20.05 12.20
C GLY A 173 -13.27 19.14 12.55
N SER A 174 -12.73 18.44 11.55
CA SER A 174 -11.68 17.43 11.77
C SER A 174 -10.86 17.17 10.49
N ILE A 175 -9.73 16.49 10.65
CA ILE A 175 -9.02 15.89 9.50
C ILE A 175 -9.73 14.58 9.14
N GLN A 176 -10.08 14.45 7.88
CA GLN A 176 -10.79 13.30 7.32
C GLN A 176 -9.93 12.61 6.27
N ILE A 177 -9.96 11.28 6.23
CA ILE A 177 -9.19 10.48 5.28
C ILE A 177 -10.13 9.88 4.26
N ARG A 178 -9.80 10.01 2.97
CA ARG A 178 -10.54 9.45 1.86
C ARG A 178 -9.60 8.64 0.97
N TRP A 179 -9.98 7.40 0.67
CA TRP A 179 -9.25 6.60 -0.30
C TRP A 179 -9.66 6.98 -1.72
N VAL A 180 -8.68 7.02 -2.61
CA VAL A 180 -8.85 7.32 -4.05
C VAL A 180 -8.33 6.15 -4.87
N PRO A 181 -9.03 5.74 -5.95
CA PRO A 181 -8.46 4.73 -6.84
C PRO A 181 -7.27 5.31 -7.62
N GLY A 182 -6.08 4.76 -7.37
CA GLY A 182 -4.85 5.11 -8.11
C GLY A 182 -4.92 4.70 -9.58
N HIS A 183 -4.30 5.44 -10.50
CA HIS A 183 -4.35 5.22 -11.95
C HIS A 183 -5.78 5.11 -12.53
N ALA A 184 -6.70 5.93 -12.03
CA ALA A 184 -8.08 5.99 -12.49
C ALA A 184 -8.39 7.26 -13.29
N LYS A 185 -7.37 8.00 -13.73
CA LYS A 185 -7.51 9.26 -14.47
C LYS A 185 -8.24 10.35 -13.70
N ILE A 186 -8.12 10.34 -12.37
CA ILE A 186 -8.60 11.43 -11.50
C ILE A 186 -7.53 12.53 -11.53
N PRO A 187 -7.79 13.71 -12.11
CA PRO A 187 -6.76 14.71 -12.41
C PRO A 187 -5.89 15.07 -11.21
N GLU A 188 -6.51 15.22 -10.04
CA GLU A 188 -5.83 15.59 -8.80
C GLU A 188 -4.90 14.49 -8.28
N ASN A 189 -5.31 13.22 -8.41
CA ASN A 189 -4.48 12.09 -8.01
C ASN A 189 -3.30 11.91 -8.97
N GLU A 190 -3.53 12.04 -10.28
CA GLU A 190 -2.46 11.97 -11.28
C GLU A 190 -1.45 13.13 -11.11
N ALA A 191 -1.92 14.31 -10.70
CA ALA A 191 -1.05 15.44 -10.38
C ALA A 191 -0.21 15.19 -9.11
N ALA A 192 -0.76 14.53 -8.10
CA ALA A 192 0.01 14.10 -6.93
C ALA A 192 1.09 13.06 -7.31
N ASP A 193 0.76 12.06 -8.13
CA ASP A 193 1.70 11.05 -8.65
C ASP A 193 2.83 11.69 -9.45
N LEU A 194 2.51 12.63 -10.34
CA LEU A 194 3.53 13.38 -11.08
C LEU A 194 4.47 14.14 -10.14
N THR A 195 3.93 14.75 -9.09
CA THR A 195 4.72 15.46 -8.07
C THR A 195 5.61 14.51 -7.27
N ALA A 196 5.12 13.32 -6.95
CA ALA A 196 5.88 12.30 -6.24
C ALA A 196 7.03 11.76 -7.11
N LYS A 197 6.79 11.58 -8.41
CA LYS A 197 7.82 11.21 -9.40
C LYS A 197 8.90 12.28 -9.54
N GLU A 198 8.54 13.56 -9.56
CA GLU A 198 9.51 14.67 -9.53
C GLU A 198 10.34 14.66 -8.23
N GLY A 199 9.72 14.36 -7.09
CA GLY A 199 10.40 14.19 -5.81
C GLY A 199 11.41 13.04 -5.86
N ALA A 200 11.04 11.91 -6.46
CA ALA A 200 11.90 10.74 -6.57
C ALA A 200 13.08 10.97 -7.54
N ALA A 201 12.87 11.78 -8.58
CA ALA A 201 13.90 12.17 -9.54
C ALA A 201 14.88 13.21 -8.98
N SER A 202 14.47 14.00 -7.97
CA SER A 202 15.28 15.05 -7.37
C SER A 202 16.36 14.50 -6.43
N THR A 203 17.49 15.21 -6.32
CA THR A 203 18.59 14.82 -5.43
C THR A 203 18.16 14.96 -3.96
N PRO A 204 18.26 13.91 -3.13
CA PRO A 204 17.88 14.00 -1.73
C PRO A 204 18.91 14.80 -0.93
N PRO A 205 18.48 15.57 0.10
CA PRO A 205 19.39 16.13 1.09
C PRO A 205 20.15 15.02 1.86
N ALA A 206 21.19 15.42 2.61
CA ALA A 206 22.15 14.59 3.36
C ALA A 206 21.52 13.42 4.17
N PRO A 207 22.29 12.36 4.52
CA PRO A 207 21.77 11.00 4.66
C PRO A 207 20.70 10.84 5.75
N GLN A 208 19.55 10.28 5.36
CA GLN A 208 18.47 9.83 6.24
C GLN A 208 18.49 8.30 6.42
N LYS A 209 17.89 7.84 7.52
CA LYS A 209 17.76 6.42 7.92
C LYS A 209 16.92 5.62 6.91
N SER A 210 17.29 4.36 6.65
CA SER A 210 16.49 3.41 5.86
C SER A 210 15.18 3.07 6.57
N SER A 211 14.06 3.01 5.86
CA SER A 211 12.76 2.70 6.46
C SER A 211 12.61 1.23 6.88
N TYR A 212 11.80 0.98 7.91
CA TYR A 212 11.51 -0.40 8.36
C TYR A 212 10.80 -1.21 7.26
N ALA A 213 9.86 -0.59 6.52
CA ALA A 213 9.19 -1.27 5.41
C ALA A 213 10.19 -1.71 4.34
N SER A 214 11.20 -0.89 4.04
CA SER A 214 12.25 -1.24 3.08
C SER A 214 13.13 -2.37 3.58
N LEU A 215 13.57 -2.32 4.84
CA LEU A 215 14.33 -3.40 5.46
C LEU A 215 13.53 -4.72 5.49
N LYS A 216 12.24 -4.66 5.85
CA LYS A 216 11.34 -5.82 5.85
C LYS A 216 11.16 -6.39 4.45
N ARG A 217 10.99 -5.53 3.44
CA ARG A 217 10.89 -5.95 2.03
C ARG A 217 12.21 -6.58 1.58
N HIS A 218 13.34 -5.98 1.89
CA HIS A 218 14.66 -6.49 1.53
C HIS A 218 14.89 -7.89 2.13
N ALA A 219 14.62 -8.06 3.43
CA ALA A 219 14.69 -9.35 4.10
C ALA A 219 13.75 -10.39 3.48
N LYS A 220 12.51 -10.01 3.13
CA LYS A 220 11.56 -10.90 2.46
C LYS A 220 12.02 -11.29 1.05
N THR A 221 12.53 -10.34 0.27
CA THR A 221 13.08 -10.59 -1.07
C THR A 221 14.30 -11.51 -1.01
N GLN A 222 15.23 -11.27 -0.09
CA GLN A 222 16.39 -12.14 0.11
C GLN A 222 15.96 -13.54 0.53
N SER A 223 15.02 -13.67 1.47
CA SER A 223 14.49 -14.97 1.92
C SER A 223 13.82 -15.74 0.77
N LEU A 224 13.00 -15.07 -0.05
CA LEU A 224 12.37 -15.68 -1.21
C LEU A 224 13.40 -16.11 -2.26
N SER A 225 14.40 -15.26 -2.54
CA SER A 225 15.49 -15.58 -3.48
C SER A 225 16.33 -16.76 -3.00
N ALA A 226 16.66 -16.80 -1.70
CA ALA A 226 17.38 -17.90 -1.08
C ALA A 226 16.57 -19.20 -1.13
N ALA A 227 15.27 -19.15 -0.83
CA ALA A 227 14.36 -20.29 -0.92
C ALA A 227 14.26 -20.83 -2.36
N GLN A 228 14.12 -19.93 -3.34
CA GLN A 228 14.08 -20.30 -4.76
C GLN A 228 15.41 -20.91 -5.22
N SER A 229 16.54 -20.31 -4.84
CA SER A 229 17.88 -20.83 -5.17
C SER A 229 18.14 -22.20 -4.54
N GLN A 230 17.67 -22.40 -3.31
CA GLN A 230 17.78 -23.69 -2.64
C GLN A 230 16.90 -24.74 -3.32
N TRP A 231 15.66 -24.39 -3.66
CA TRP A 231 14.74 -25.29 -4.36
C TRP A 231 15.30 -25.75 -5.71
N GLN A 232 15.84 -24.84 -6.52
CA GLN A 232 16.48 -25.20 -7.78
C GLN A 232 17.64 -26.20 -7.60
N LYS A 233 18.32 -26.21 -6.46
CA LYS A 233 19.39 -27.16 -6.17
C LYS A 233 18.89 -28.53 -5.69
N VAL A 234 17.79 -28.57 -4.94
CA VAL A 234 17.31 -29.80 -4.27
C VAL A 234 16.08 -30.43 -4.92
N ALA A 235 15.44 -29.73 -5.87
CA ALA A 235 14.23 -30.22 -6.52
C ALA A 235 14.50 -31.52 -7.28
N PRO A 236 13.71 -32.59 -7.04
CA PRO A 236 13.78 -33.81 -7.84
C PRO A 236 13.53 -33.53 -9.33
N GLN A 237 14.11 -34.35 -10.21
CA GLN A 237 13.98 -34.17 -11.67
C GLN A 237 12.50 -34.12 -12.10
N SER A 238 11.66 -35.01 -11.56
CA SER A 238 10.23 -35.03 -11.84
C SER A 238 9.51 -33.72 -11.51
N TYR A 239 10.00 -32.96 -10.52
CA TYR A 239 9.41 -31.67 -10.15
C TYR A 239 9.93 -30.54 -11.03
N GLN A 240 11.16 -30.66 -11.53
CA GLN A 240 11.72 -29.73 -12.52
C GLN A 240 11.02 -29.87 -13.87
N ASP A 241 10.78 -31.12 -14.31
CA ASP A 241 10.08 -31.43 -15.55
C ASP A 241 8.62 -30.93 -15.55
N LEU A 242 8.02 -30.84 -14.35
CA LEU A 242 6.68 -30.30 -14.13
C LEU A 242 6.63 -28.80 -13.83
N GLU A 243 7.78 -28.11 -13.89
CA GLU A 243 7.94 -26.68 -13.59
C GLU A 243 7.38 -26.28 -12.20
N ILE A 244 7.44 -27.19 -11.22
CA ILE A 244 6.95 -26.94 -9.87
C ILE A 244 7.97 -26.05 -9.15
N THR A 245 7.58 -24.78 -8.93
CA THR A 245 8.43 -23.76 -8.29
C THR A 245 7.96 -23.45 -6.86
N THR A 246 8.84 -22.89 -6.03
CA THR A 246 8.50 -22.34 -4.70
C THR A 246 7.73 -21.02 -4.75
N SER A 247 7.04 -20.73 -5.86
CA SER A 247 6.37 -19.46 -6.05
C SER A 247 5.32 -19.22 -4.95
N PRO A 248 5.31 -18.04 -4.30
CA PRO A 248 4.25 -17.70 -3.33
C PRO A 248 2.89 -17.46 -4.00
N LYS A 249 2.81 -17.52 -5.34
CA LYS A 249 1.56 -17.35 -6.08
C LYS A 249 0.83 -18.68 -6.20
N ARG A 250 -0.49 -18.63 -6.00
CA ARG A 250 -1.36 -19.76 -6.32
C ARG A 250 -1.22 -20.12 -7.82
N PRO A 251 -0.98 -21.40 -8.16
CA PRO A 251 -1.01 -21.85 -9.54
C PRO A 251 -2.34 -21.48 -10.21
N GLY A 252 -2.30 -21.12 -11.49
CA GLY A 252 -3.50 -20.78 -12.26
C GLY A 252 -4.47 -21.96 -12.39
N GLU A 253 -3.94 -23.18 -12.32
CA GLU A 253 -4.65 -24.45 -12.32
C GLU A 253 -5.66 -24.55 -11.17
N LEU A 254 -5.43 -23.85 -10.05
CA LEU A 254 -6.38 -23.81 -8.93
C LEU A 254 -7.67 -23.02 -9.24
N GLN A 255 -7.73 -22.33 -10.38
CA GLN A 255 -8.96 -21.67 -10.86
C GLN A 255 -9.84 -22.60 -11.71
N LEU A 256 -9.35 -23.79 -12.07
CA LEU A 256 -10.11 -24.76 -12.85
C LEU A 256 -11.23 -25.37 -12.01
N ASN A 257 -12.27 -25.87 -12.70
CA ASN A 257 -13.30 -26.66 -12.02
C ASN A 257 -12.67 -27.94 -11.42
N ARG A 258 -13.37 -28.53 -10.45
CA ARG A 258 -12.87 -29.68 -9.69
C ARG A 258 -12.51 -30.89 -10.57
N LEU A 259 -13.24 -31.09 -11.68
CA LEU A 259 -13.06 -32.24 -12.56
C LEU A 259 -11.76 -32.10 -13.38
N ASP A 260 -11.54 -30.95 -13.98
CA ASP A 260 -10.33 -30.68 -14.76
C ASP A 260 -9.09 -30.61 -13.87
N LEU A 261 -9.20 -29.97 -12.70
CA LEU A 261 -8.14 -29.94 -11.71
C LEU A 261 -7.78 -31.36 -11.24
N GLY A 262 -8.78 -32.21 -11.00
CA GLY A 262 -8.58 -33.61 -10.61
C GLY A 262 -7.80 -34.40 -11.66
N ARG A 263 -8.12 -34.22 -12.95
CA ARG A 263 -7.41 -34.88 -14.07
C ARG A 263 -5.96 -34.40 -14.18
N ILE A 264 -5.71 -33.10 -14.05
CA ILE A 264 -4.35 -32.54 -14.09
C ILE A 264 -3.51 -33.06 -12.91
N ILE A 265 -4.09 -33.10 -11.70
CA ILE A 265 -3.38 -33.66 -10.53
C ILE A 265 -3.06 -35.12 -10.77
N ALA A 266 -4.02 -35.92 -11.23
CA ALA A 266 -3.81 -37.33 -11.53
C ALA A 266 -2.70 -37.54 -12.57
N ALA A 267 -2.70 -36.77 -13.65
CA ALA A 267 -1.65 -36.81 -14.68
C ALA A 267 -0.27 -36.43 -14.13
N ARG A 268 -0.19 -35.39 -13.30
CA ARG A 268 1.07 -34.91 -12.71
C ARG A 268 1.63 -35.84 -11.65
N THR A 269 0.79 -36.53 -10.89
CA THR A 269 1.22 -37.48 -9.87
C THR A 269 1.37 -38.90 -10.41
N GLY A 270 0.88 -39.17 -11.62
CA GLY A 270 0.75 -40.52 -12.16
C GLY A 270 -0.25 -41.39 -11.37
N HIS A 271 -1.18 -40.79 -10.62
CA HIS A 271 -2.23 -41.48 -9.85
C HIS A 271 -3.59 -41.31 -10.51
N GLY A 272 -3.68 -41.73 -11.76
CA GLY A 272 -4.91 -41.70 -12.55
C GLY A 272 -5.11 -43.01 -13.31
N ASP A 273 -6.15 -43.06 -14.11
CA ASP A 273 -6.48 -44.17 -14.99
C ASP A 273 -5.53 -44.17 -16.20
N PHE A 274 -4.27 -44.54 -15.94
CA PHE A 274 -3.18 -44.60 -16.92
C PHE A 274 -2.56 -46.00 -16.86
N ALA A 275 -2.15 -46.54 -18.02
CA ALA A 275 -1.51 -47.85 -18.10
C ALA A 275 -0.37 -48.01 -17.07
N ASP A 276 0.55 -47.04 -17.01
CA ASP A 276 1.67 -46.99 -16.07
C ASP A 276 1.25 -47.11 -14.59
N TYR A 277 0.09 -46.57 -14.22
CA TYR A 277 -0.44 -46.66 -12.85
C TYR A 277 -0.96 -48.07 -12.56
N HIS A 278 -1.75 -48.63 -13.47
CA HIS A 278 -2.32 -49.97 -13.32
C HIS A 278 -1.27 -51.06 -13.34
N GLU A 279 -0.23 -50.92 -14.18
CA GLU A 279 0.92 -51.82 -14.20
C GLU A 279 1.72 -51.75 -12.89
N ARG A 280 1.97 -50.54 -12.36
CA ARG A 280 2.72 -50.35 -11.12
C ARG A 280 2.04 -51.00 -9.90
N PHE A 281 0.72 -50.98 -9.85
CA PHE A 281 -0.07 -51.52 -8.72
C PHE A 281 -0.70 -52.89 -9.00
N ASN A 282 -0.41 -53.49 -10.16
CA ASN A 282 -0.82 -54.83 -10.54
C ASN A 282 -2.36 -55.01 -10.53
N HIS A 283 -3.07 -54.08 -11.16
CA HIS A 283 -4.52 -54.16 -11.32
C HIS A 283 -4.90 -55.06 -12.51
N ASP A 284 -5.42 -56.25 -12.22
CA ASP A 284 -5.67 -57.30 -13.23
C ASP A 284 -6.83 -56.99 -14.21
N ASP A 285 -7.78 -56.14 -13.80
CA ASP A 285 -9.01 -55.84 -14.56
C ASP A 285 -8.95 -54.51 -15.35
N ALA A 286 -7.79 -53.85 -15.40
CA ALA A 286 -7.66 -52.53 -16.00
C ALA A 286 -7.40 -52.58 -17.51
N TYR A 287 -8.11 -51.76 -18.28
CA TYR A 287 -7.85 -51.58 -19.71
C TYR A 287 -6.62 -50.68 -19.91
N LEU A 288 -5.49 -51.26 -20.31
CA LEU A 288 -4.21 -50.56 -20.48
C LEU A 288 -4.07 -49.81 -21.82
N LEU A 289 -5.04 -49.93 -22.71
CA LEU A 289 -5.04 -49.27 -24.03
C LEU A 289 -5.99 -48.08 -23.98
N CYS A 290 -5.41 -46.88 -24.11
CA CYS A 290 -6.12 -45.62 -24.29
C CYS A 290 -6.58 -45.41 -25.74
#